data_AF-A0A3P3WD66-F1
#
_entry.id   AF-A0A3P3WD66-F1
#
_cell.length_a   1.000
_cell.length_b   1.000
_cell.length_c   1.000
_cell.angle_alpha   90.00
_cell.angle_beta   90.00
_cell.angle_gamma   90.00
#
_symmetry.space_group_name_H-M   'P 1'
#
loop_
_entity.id
_entity.type
_entity.pdbx_description
1 polymer ?
#
loop_
_entity_poly.entity_id
_entity_poly.type
_entity_poly.pdbx_seq_one_letter_code
_entity_poly.pdbx_strand_id
1 'polypeptide(L)'
;MAGGTITRIALGKSTTVVEENFEGFYQKLTMSSGGISNFNAKKTNHNTPKEEELKEGYFIKGYWSSDSEGRVRINEAYLGDIVYFTIETRNIKDDKFIATRLVDSNYNERHQGKDKSIELGNDDKGYRLINYRKVSKNKVVIKITLSESGILSDLIDKEDDRTVELYFACSYASQNVKLPLGYKDYLKTSKLNIPLIIYQRAFAPWYKFGSLYGILPNSFYGDNRSFSLLENTVEGAKNAKANNKVSSRLYHEIKIVYPFVGIDEKNVKSYASETEGAVMMIGPEDTAHEKPYSEQFFDGDQLIMRVLGQDPLVIPAPNIDCKLDLQFRLDKSTNILNIVGQVFYKAFPAYEAYIEDDAGTKLFLHTFGPLHEELLAWELMDLGELVYSPYNWMNNQRKSSKKPLMLDNPNYDYIQPVEMSIKLKRVNGTLLFDETLIKAKDVFRVKPNVEIIIEDKKQSRNLLQSIFQTASLSGRGSLGLHFTDSGKEYVKQAGGNLNKGLNKVKATYKATDYKDITIDAWNKIHLKRPASEDLDLVE
;
A
#
# COMPACT_ATOMS: atom_id res chain seq x y z
N MET A 1 -21.16 -10.80 -15.37
CA MET A 1 -22.36 -11.48 -15.91
C MET A 1 -23.56 -10.55 -15.79
N ALA A 2 -24.13 -10.12 -16.90
CA ALA A 2 -25.46 -9.52 -16.97
C ALA A 2 -26.11 -10.05 -18.25
N GLY A 3 -26.99 -11.05 -18.12
CA GLY A 3 -27.60 -11.76 -19.25
C GLY A 3 -28.90 -11.09 -19.68
N GLY A 4 -28.97 -10.65 -20.93
CA GLY A 4 -30.19 -10.12 -21.55
C GLY A 4 -31.22 -11.20 -21.85
N THR A 5 -32.49 -10.89 -21.61
CA THR A 5 -33.65 -11.75 -21.84
C THR A 5 -34.07 -11.71 -23.31
N ILE A 6 -34.50 -12.85 -23.86
CA ILE A 6 -35.26 -12.90 -25.12
C ILE A 6 -36.55 -13.67 -24.84
N THR A 7 -37.68 -13.06 -25.15
CA THR A 7 -39.04 -13.61 -24.99
C THR A 7 -39.59 -13.99 -26.36
N ARG A 8 -40.23 -15.16 -26.47
CA ARG A 8 -41.00 -15.55 -27.66
C ARG A 8 -42.42 -15.87 -27.24
N ILE A 9 -43.41 -15.25 -27.89
CA ILE A 9 -44.83 -15.45 -27.63
C ILE A 9 -45.39 -16.29 -28.79
N ALA A 10 -46.04 -17.40 -28.48
CA ALA A 10 -46.77 -18.21 -29.45
C ALA A 10 -48.25 -18.21 -29.05
N LEU A 11 -49.11 -17.80 -29.98
CA LEU A 11 -50.56 -17.81 -29.80
C LEU A 11 -51.10 -19.20 -30.19
N GLY A 12 -50.84 -20.23 -29.38
CA GLY A 12 -51.39 -21.56 -29.63
C GLY A 12 -50.73 -22.72 -28.86
N LYS A 13 -51.25 -23.92 -29.09
CA LYS A 13 -50.79 -25.17 -28.46
C LYS A 13 -49.51 -25.67 -29.15
N SER A 14 -48.46 -25.92 -28.36
CA SER A 14 -47.23 -26.56 -28.79
C SER A 14 -47.01 -27.83 -27.97
N THR A 15 -46.56 -28.92 -28.60
CA THR A 15 -46.37 -30.22 -27.94
C THR A 15 -45.01 -30.79 -28.28
N THR A 16 -44.30 -31.35 -27.30
CA THR A 16 -43.05 -32.10 -27.49
C THR A 16 -42.99 -33.22 -26.45
N VAL A 17 -42.73 -34.45 -26.90
CA VAL A 17 -42.67 -35.66 -26.06
C VAL A 17 -41.30 -36.31 -26.21
N VAL A 18 -40.70 -36.72 -25.09
CA VAL A 18 -39.42 -37.45 -25.05
C VAL A 18 -39.60 -38.62 -24.08
N GLU A 19 -39.50 -39.86 -24.56
CA GLU A 19 -39.95 -41.06 -23.82
C GLU A 19 -38.85 -41.78 -23.00
N GLU A 20 -37.61 -41.32 -23.03
CA GLU A 20 -36.51 -41.99 -22.30
C GLU A 20 -35.74 -41.04 -21.35
N ASN A 21 -34.50 -40.69 -21.68
CA ASN A 21 -33.66 -39.80 -20.86
C ASN A 21 -33.64 -38.39 -21.45
N PHE A 22 -33.76 -37.37 -20.60
CA PHE A 22 -33.54 -35.97 -20.97
C PHE A 22 -32.17 -35.52 -20.45
N GLU A 23 -31.20 -35.39 -21.34
CA GLU A 23 -29.88 -34.86 -21.04
C GLU A 23 -29.65 -33.59 -21.88
N GLY A 24 -29.40 -32.46 -21.21
CA GLY A 24 -29.25 -31.18 -21.88
C GLY A 24 -28.41 -30.19 -21.09
N PHE A 25 -27.45 -29.58 -21.78
CA PHE A 25 -26.59 -28.52 -21.23
C PHE A 25 -27.05 -27.20 -21.84
N TYR A 26 -27.67 -26.34 -21.03
CA TYR A 26 -28.29 -25.11 -21.51
C TYR A 26 -27.65 -23.90 -20.85
N GLN A 27 -27.18 -22.94 -21.65
CA GLN A 27 -26.99 -21.56 -21.17
C GLN A 27 -28.33 -20.86 -20.94
N LYS A 28 -29.40 -21.28 -21.64
CA LYS A 28 -30.79 -20.82 -21.48
C LYS A 28 -31.81 -21.90 -21.89
N LEU A 29 -32.86 -22.08 -21.08
CA LEU A 29 -33.98 -23.02 -21.30
C LEU A 29 -35.32 -22.24 -21.30
N THR A 30 -36.28 -22.63 -22.13
CA THR A 30 -37.63 -22.01 -22.19
C THR A 30 -38.73 -23.06 -22.07
N MET A 31 -39.76 -22.80 -21.27
CA MET A 31 -40.90 -23.70 -21.02
C MET A 31 -42.21 -22.92 -20.89
N SER A 32 -43.35 -23.55 -21.19
CA SER A 32 -44.67 -22.98 -20.93
C SER A 32 -45.72 -24.06 -20.68
N SER A 33 -46.44 -23.98 -19.57
CA SER A 33 -47.65 -24.75 -19.28
C SER A 33 -48.71 -23.81 -18.71
N GLY A 34 -49.99 -24.04 -19.02
CA GLY A 34 -51.12 -23.32 -18.40
C GLY A 34 -51.36 -23.66 -16.92
N GLY A 35 -50.34 -24.17 -16.22
CA GLY A 35 -50.34 -24.73 -14.85
C GLY A 35 -48.92 -25.16 -14.40
N ILE A 36 -48.77 -25.83 -13.26
CA ILE A 36 -47.45 -26.21 -12.66
C ILE A 36 -46.69 -27.19 -13.56
N SER A 37 -45.42 -26.90 -13.83
CA SER A 37 -44.46 -27.85 -14.42
C SER A 37 -43.69 -28.58 -13.31
N ASN A 38 -43.83 -29.91 -13.21
CA ASN A 38 -43.08 -30.76 -12.29
C ASN A 38 -42.06 -31.62 -13.06
N PHE A 39 -40.80 -31.55 -12.63
CA PHE A 39 -39.72 -32.38 -13.15
C PHE A 39 -39.48 -33.59 -12.25
N ASN A 40 -39.89 -34.76 -12.70
CA ASN A 40 -39.55 -36.03 -12.04
C ASN A 40 -38.50 -36.76 -12.88
N ALA A 41 -37.24 -36.64 -12.51
CA ALA A 41 -36.17 -37.47 -13.04
C ALA A 41 -35.84 -38.57 -12.02
N LYS A 42 -35.64 -39.82 -12.47
CA LYS A 42 -35.09 -40.89 -11.61
C LYS A 42 -33.68 -40.54 -11.11
N LYS A 43 -32.95 -39.69 -11.83
CA LYS A 43 -31.63 -39.15 -11.46
C LYS A 43 -31.41 -37.81 -12.17
N THR A 44 -31.15 -36.75 -11.41
CA THR A 44 -30.69 -35.45 -11.95
C THR A 44 -29.18 -35.40 -11.82
N ASN A 45 -28.47 -35.15 -12.92
CA ASN A 45 -27.01 -35.12 -12.94
C ASN A 45 -26.54 -33.66 -12.88
N HIS A 46 -26.02 -33.23 -11.73
CA HIS A 46 -25.47 -31.89 -11.53
C HIS A 46 -23.99 -31.81 -11.93
N ASN A 47 -23.60 -32.59 -12.95
CA ASN A 47 -22.21 -32.61 -13.38
C ASN A 47 -21.84 -31.27 -14.00
N THR A 48 -20.57 -30.89 -13.86
CA THR A 48 -19.99 -29.73 -14.51
C THR A 48 -20.27 -29.82 -16.02
N PRO A 49 -20.75 -28.75 -16.67
CA PRO A 49 -21.01 -28.75 -18.10
C PRO A 49 -19.79 -29.29 -18.86
N LYS A 50 -20.01 -30.25 -19.77
CA LYS A 50 -18.93 -30.69 -20.66
C LYS A 50 -18.44 -29.50 -21.48
N GLU A 51 -17.13 -29.40 -21.68
CA GLU A 51 -16.54 -28.43 -22.59
C GLU A 51 -17.20 -28.55 -23.96
N GLU A 52 -17.44 -27.39 -24.58
CA GLU A 52 -18.02 -27.36 -25.91
C GLU A 52 -17.03 -27.93 -26.92
N GLU A 53 -17.52 -28.81 -27.79
CA GLU A 53 -16.72 -29.47 -28.83
C GLU A 53 -17.42 -29.31 -30.17
N LEU A 54 -16.64 -28.97 -31.20
CA LEU A 54 -17.10 -29.04 -32.57
C LEU A 54 -17.28 -30.50 -32.97
N LYS A 55 -18.51 -30.85 -33.34
CA LYS A 55 -18.84 -32.20 -33.80
C LYS A 55 -18.34 -32.48 -35.22
N GLU A 56 -18.14 -31.43 -36.02
CA GLU A 56 -17.78 -31.50 -37.43
C GLU A 56 -16.55 -30.65 -37.77
N GLY A 57 -15.88 -31.01 -38.86
CA GLY A 57 -14.65 -30.36 -39.34
C GLY A 57 -13.36 -30.95 -38.74
N TYR A 58 -12.28 -30.20 -38.89
CA TYR A 58 -10.92 -30.57 -38.50
C TYR A 58 -10.56 -30.17 -37.06
N PHE A 59 -11.16 -29.12 -36.52
CA PHE A 59 -10.92 -28.69 -35.14
C PHE A 59 -11.97 -29.31 -34.20
N ILE A 60 -11.54 -29.81 -33.04
CA ILE A 60 -12.42 -30.36 -32.00
C ILE A 60 -12.68 -29.29 -30.93
N LYS A 61 -11.60 -28.84 -30.29
CA LYS A 61 -11.63 -27.82 -29.22
C LYS A 61 -10.24 -27.21 -29.02
N GLY A 62 -10.18 -26.17 -28.20
CA GLY A 62 -8.93 -25.63 -27.69
C GLY A 62 -9.10 -25.16 -26.26
N TYR A 63 -8.00 -25.15 -25.51
CA TYR A 63 -7.99 -24.80 -24.09
C TYR A 63 -6.63 -24.28 -23.65
N TRP A 64 -6.65 -23.46 -22.61
CA TRP A 64 -5.46 -22.93 -21.94
C TRP A 64 -5.03 -23.81 -20.76
N SER A 65 -3.73 -23.89 -20.53
CA SER A 65 -3.13 -24.57 -19.38
C SER A 65 -1.87 -23.87 -18.87
N SER A 66 -1.52 -24.11 -17.61
CA SER A 66 -0.26 -23.65 -17.03
C SER A 66 0.90 -24.64 -17.23
N ASP A 67 0.61 -25.86 -17.66
CA ASP A 67 1.59 -26.90 -17.98
C ASP A 67 1.52 -27.33 -19.45
N SER A 68 2.63 -27.88 -19.95
CA SER A 68 2.77 -28.34 -21.34
C SER A 68 1.92 -29.56 -21.69
N GLU A 69 1.56 -30.36 -20.71
CA GLU A 69 0.77 -31.58 -20.85
C GLU A 69 -0.74 -31.28 -20.91
N GLY A 70 -1.13 -30.05 -20.58
CA GLY A 70 -2.53 -29.63 -20.54
C GLY A 70 -3.30 -30.30 -19.42
N ARG A 71 -2.71 -30.54 -18.25
CA ARG A 71 -3.39 -31.15 -17.10
C ARG A 71 -4.08 -30.12 -16.20
N VAL A 72 -3.47 -28.94 -16.06
CA VAL A 72 -3.94 -27.83 -15.22
C VAL A 72 -4.57 -26.79 -16.13
N ARG A 73 -5.90 -26.89 -16.30
CA ARG A 73 -6.70 -25.92 -17.06
C ARG A 73 -6.69 -24.57 -16.36
N ILE A 74 -6.56 -23.50 -17.15
CA ILE A 74 -6.65 -22.12 -16.67
C ILE A 74 -7.56 -21.31 -17.59
N ASN A 75 -8.11 -20.22 -17.07
CA ASN A 75 -8.80 -19.19 -17.85
C ASN A 75 -8.37 -17.78 -17.41
N GLU A 76 -7.35 -17.70 -16.57
CA GLU A 76 -6.73 -16.46 -16.11
C GLU A 76 -5.21 -16.66 -16.03
N ALA A 77 -4.44 -15.64 -16.41
CA ALA A 77 -2.99 -15.57 -16.28
C ALA A 77 -2.54 -14.11 -16.22
N TYR A 78 -1.28 -13.89 -15.87
CA TYR A 78 -0.73 -12.54 -15.76
C TYR A 78 0.49 -12.34 -16.63
N LEU A 79 0.79 -11.08 -16.95
CA LEU A 79 2.07 -10.77 -17.57
C LEU A 79 3.23 -11.29 -16.71
N GLY A 80 4.22 -11.89 -17.37
CA GLY A 80 5.33 -12.65 -16.78
C GLY A 80 5.10 -14.17 -16.78
N ASP A 81 3.84 -14.63 -16.78
CA ASP A 81 3.54 -16.07 -16.76
C ASP A 81 3.86 -16.74 -18.11
N ILE A 82 4.18 -18.04 -18.03
CA ILE A 82 4.24 -18.93 -19.19
C ILE A 82 2.96 -19.76 -19.21
N VAL A 83 2.23 -19.69 -20.31
CA VAL A 83 1.00 -20.44 -20.52
C VAL A 83 1.12 -21.32 -21.76
N TYR A 84 0.24 -22.31 -21.86
CA TYR A 84 0.17 -23.23 -22.96
C TYR A 84 -1.24 -23.22 -23.53
N PHE A 85 -1.36 -23.18 -24.86
CA PHE A 85 -2.62 -23.37 -25.54
C PHE A 85 -2.59 -24.66 -26.35
N THR A 86 -3.52 -25.56 -26.07
CA THR A 86 -3.64 -26.81 -26.81
C THR A 86 -4.83 -26.74 -27.75
N ILE A 87 -4.61 -27.17 -28.99
CA ILE A 87 -5.64 -27.35 -30.00
C ILE A 87 -5.76 -28.84 -30.29
N GLU A 88 -6.96 -29.39 -30.09
CA GLU A 88 -7.27 -30.76 -30.46
C GLU A 88 -7.94 -30.77 -31.83
N THR A 89 -7.43 -31.62 -32.71
CA THR A 89 -7.86 -31.73 -34.11
C THR A 89 -8.34 -33.15 -34.42
N ARG A 90 -8.96 -33.34 -35.57
CA ARG A 90 -9.27 -34.64 -36.16
C ARG A 90 -9.00 -34.61 -37.64
N ASN A 91 -8.65 -35.76 -38.21
CA ASN A 91 -8.46 -35.94 -39.65
C ASN A 91 -7.40 -34.99 -40.28
N ILE A 92 -6.50 -34.41 -39.47
CA ILE A 92 -5.31 -33.73 -39.96
C ILE A 92 -4.13 -34.69 -39.78
N LYS A 93 -3.48 -35.05 -40.89
CA LYS A 93 -2.31 -35.93 -40.85
C LYS A 93 -1.18 -35.27 -40.05
N ASP A 94 -0.40 -36.10 -39.37
CA ASP A 94 0.84 -35.65 -38.73
C ASP A 94 1.73 -34.93 -39.74
N ASP A 95 2.50 -33.98 -39.25
CA ASP A 95 3.38 -33.10 -40.01
C ASP A 95 2.71 -32.09 -40.95
N LYS A 96 1.36 -32.03 -40.98
CA LYS A 96 0.64 -30.91 -41.60
C LYS A 96 0.62 -29.69 -40.68
N PHE A 97 0.39 -28.52 -41.27
CA PHE A 97 0.38 -27.25 -40.55
C PHE A 97 -1.02 -26.67 -40.51
N ILE A 98 -1.40 -26.14 -39.36
CA ILE A 98 -2.55 -25.24 -39.20
C ILE A 98 -2.05 -23.81 -39.07
N ALA A 99 -2.83 -22.85 -39.55
CA ALA A 99 -2.56 -21.43 -39.32
C ALA A 99 -3.24 -21.00 -38.01
N THR A 100 -2.55 -20.22 -37.19
CA THR A 100 -3.01 -19.76 -35.88
C THR A 100 -2.67 -18.30 -35.67
N ARG A 101 -3.54 -17.57 -34.97
CA ARG A 101 -3.35 -16.16 -34.64
C ARG A 101 -3.98 -15.87 -33.29
N LEU A 102 -3.24 -15.21 -32.38
CA LEU A 102 -3.77 -14.76 -31.10
C LEU A 102 -4.51 -13.44 -31.28
N VAL A 103 -5.68 -13.32 -30.65
CA VAL A 103 -6.58 -12.19 -30.82
C VAL A 103 -7.18 -11.81 -29.47
N ASP A 104 -7.38 -10.50 -29.27
CA ASP A 104 -8.17 -9.91 -28.20
C ASP A 104 -9.66 -9.92 -28.57
N SER A 105 -10.55 -10.34 -27.67
CA SER A 105 -11.99 -10.30 -27.93
C SER A 105 -12.56 -8.88 -28.02
N ASN A 106 -12.01 -7.92 -27.26
CA ASN A 106 -12.65 -6.62 -27.03
C ASN A 106 -12.42 -5.64 -28.19
N TYR A 107 -11.38 -5.86 -28.99
CA TYR A 107 -11.09 -5.03 -30.15
C TYR A 107 -12.25 -4.99 -31.19
N ASN A 108 -13.03 -6.07 -31.29
CA ASN A 108 -14.07 -6.19 -32.32
C ASN A 108 -15.29 -5.29 -32.09
N GLU A 109 -15.60 -4.95 -30.84
CA GLU A 109 -16.78 -4.14 -30.52
C GLU A 109 -16.54 -2.64 -30.72
N ARG A 110 -15.31 -2.15 -30.50
CA ARG A 110 -15.01 -0.71 -30.54
C ARG A 110 -14.62 -0.20 -31.93
N HIS A 111 -14.14 -1.02 -32.88
CA HIS A 111 -13.44 -0.53 -34.09
C HIS A 111 -13.93 -1.08 -35.46
N GLN A 112 -15.24 -1.28 -35.64
CA GLN A 112 -15.86 -1.53 -36.96
C GLN A 112 -15.15 -2.61 -37.83
N GLY A 113 -14.96 -3.82 -37.26
CA GLY A 113 -14.79 -5.03 -38.08
C GLY A 113 -13.38 -5.36 -38.60
N LYS A 114 -12.31 -4.83 -38.03
CA LYS A 114 -10.95 -5.34 -38.26
C LYS A 114 -10.42 -5.98 -36.98
N ASP A 115 -10.16 -7.28 -36.96
CA ASP A 115 -9.44 -7.90 -35.82
C ASP A 115 -8.06 -7.25 -35.69
N LYS A 116 -7.75 -6.53 -34.61
CA LYS A 116 -6.34 -6.25 -34.27
C LYS A 116 -5.80 -7.50 -33.63
N SER A 117 -4.95 -8.15 -34.40
CA SER A 117 -4.28 -9.35 -33.95
C SER A 117 -3.27 -8.94 -32.89
N ILE A 118 -3.23 -9.67 -31.79
CA ILE A 118 -2.15 -9.48 -30.82
C ILE A 118 -0.94 -10.17 -31.40
N GLU A 119 0.06 -9.38 -31.75
CA GLU A 119 1.34 -9.91 -32.19
C GLU A 119 1.99 -10.62 -30.99
N LEU A 120 2.06 -11.95 -31.07
CA LEU A 120 2.89 -12.73 -30.17
C LEU A 120 4.33 -12.64 -30.67
N GLY A 121 5.15 -11.82 -30.01
CA GLY A 121 6.60 -11.79 -30.19
C GLY A 121 7.31 -13.01 -29.59
N ASN A 122 6.75 -14.21 -29.75
CA ASN A 122 7.15 -15.39 -28.96
C ASN A 122 8.00 -16.42 -29.71
N ASP A 123 8.53 -16.05 -30.87
CA ASP A 123 9.39 -16.91 -31.67
C ASP A 123 10.70 -16.16 -31.95
N ASP A 124 11.86 -16.84 -31.84
CA ASP A 124 13.21 -16.37 -32.24
C ASP A 124 13.30 -15.92 -33.74
N LYS A 125 12.16 -15.83 -34.43
CA LYS A 125 11.98 -15.63 -35.88
C LYS A 125 11.29 -14.32 -36.25
N GLY A 126 11.06 -13.43 -35.29
CA GLY A 126 10.51 -12.09 -35.52
C GLY A 126 8.99 -12.04 -35.76
N TYR A 127 8.50 -10.81 -35.85
CA TYR A 127 7.08 -10.41 -35.88
C TYR A 127 6.27 -11.09 -37.00
N ARG A 128 5.44 -12.08 -36.67
CA ARG A 128 4.44 -12.66 -37.60
C ARG A 128 3.05 -12.71 -36.97
N LEU A 129 2.09 -12.05 -37.62
CA LEU A 129 0.67 -12.02 -37.24
C LEU A 129 -0.03 -13.39 -37.39
N ILE A 130 0.52 -14.28 -38.23
CA ILE A 130 -0.01 -15.64 -38.45
C ILE A 130 1.14 -16.63 -38.26
N ASN A 131 0.89 -17.63 -37.42
CA ASN A 131 1.84 -18.69 -37.09
C ASN A 131 1.35 -20.02 -37.64
N TYR A 132 2.21 -20.69 -38.41
CA TYR A 132 1.95 -22.04 -38.91
C TYR A 132 2.49 -23.06 -37.91
N ARG A 133 1.58 -23.81 -37.28
CA ARG A 133 1.92 -24.78 -36.23
C ARG A 133 1.71 -26.20 -36.74
N LYS A 134 2.71 -27.05 -36.50
CA LYS A 134 2.75 -28.44 -36.96
C LYS A 134 1.86 -29.32 -36.09
N VAL A 135 0.99 -30.12 -36.70
CA VAL A 135 0.14 -31.10 -36.01
C VAL A 135 0.93 -32.37 -35.74
N SER A 136 0.82 -32.89 -34.52
CA SER A 136 1.35 -34.19 -34.13
C SER A 136 0.35 -34.91 -33.23
N LYS A 137 0.04 -36.17 -33.55
CA LYS A 137 -0.93 -37.00 -32.81
C LYS A 137 -2.27 -36.27 -32.65
N ASN A 138 -2.74 -35.65 -33.74
CA ASN A 138 -3.98 -34.85 -33.76
C ASN A 138 -3.99 -33.65 -32.79
N LYS A 139 -2.83 -33.17 -32.33
CA LYS A 139 -2.72 -32.05 -31.39
C LYS A 139 -1.71 -31.01 -31.83
N VAL A 140 -1.91 -29.79 -31.37
CA VAL A 140 -0.93 -28.70 -31.39
C VAL A 140 -0.85 -28.12 -29.99
N VAL A 141 0.36 -27.94 -29.46
CA VAL A 141 0.60 -27.27 -28.18
C VAL A 141 1.45 -26.03 -28.44
N ILE A 142 0.96 -24.86 -28.03
CA ILE A 142 1.59 -23.57 -28.24
C ILE A 142 2.04 -23.03 -26.89
N LYS A 143 3.35 -22.91 -26.68
CA LYS A 143 3.93 -22.24 -25.51
C LYS A 143 3.90 -20.73 -25.73
N ILE A 144 3.42 -19.98 -24.75
CA ILE A 144 3.23 -18.53 -24.82
C ILE A 144 3.84 -17.91 -23.56
N THR A 145 4.76 -16.95 -23.73
CA THR A 145 5.22 -16.09 -22.64
C THR A 145 4.44 -14.79 -22.71
N LEU A 146 3.69 -14.47 -21.66
CA LEU A 146 2.89 -13.25 -21.60
C LEU A 146 3.81 -12.07 -21.25
N SER A 147 4.43 -11.45 -22.26
CA SER A 147 5.43 -10.41 -22.06
C SER A 147 4.91 -9.21 -21.25
N GLU A 148 5.73 -8.74 -20.30
CA GLU A 148 5.46 -7.54 -19.49
C GLU A 148 5.63 -6.23 -20.27
N SER A 149 6.12 -6.31 -21.51
CA SER A 149 6.31 -5.18 -22.41
C SER A 149 5.76 -5.47 -23.80
N GLY A 150 5.48 -4.41 -24.55
CA GLY A 150 4.96 -4.49 -25.91
C GLY A 150 3.44 -4.48 -25.98
N ILE A 151 2.90 -4.91 -27.13
CA ILE A 151 1.49 -4.68 -27.51
C ILE A 151 0.50 -5.24 -26.49
N LEU A 152 0.75 -6.43 -25.92
CA LEU A 152 -0.14 -7.03 -24.93
C LEU A 152 -0.23 -6.17 -23.65
N SER A 153 0.91 -5.69 -23.15
CA SER A 153 0.96 -4.77 -22.02
C SER A 153 0.24 -3.46 -22.34
N ASP A 154 0.50 -2.89 -23.52
CA ASP A 154 -0.11 -1.63 -23.96
C ASP A 154 -1.63 -1.73 -24.15
N LEU A 155 -2.14 -2.91 -24.52
CA LEU A 155 -3.58 -3.17 -24.63
C LEU A 155 -4.21 -3.24 -23.24
N ILE A 156 -3.61 -3.98 -22.32
CA ILE A 156 -4.06 -4.04 -20.92
C ILE A 156 -4.14 -2.64 -20.30
N ASP A 157 -3.16 -1.76 -20.55
CA ASP A 157 -3.17 -0.39 -20.03
C ASP A 157 -4.29 0.50 -20.61
N LYS A 158 -4.88 0.12 -21.74
CA LYS A 158 -5.96 0.85 -22.42
C LYS A 158 -7.36 0.34 -22.10
N GLU A 159 -7.47 -0.87 -21.55
CA GLU A 159 -8.74 -1.43 -21.13
C GLU A 159 -9.20 -0.82 -19.80
N ASP A 160 -10.50 -0.54 -19.69
CA ASP A 160 -11.07 0.13 -18.51
C ASP A 160 -10.94 -0.75 -17.26
N ASP A 161 -11.06 -2.06 -17.41
CA ASP A 161 -10.89 -3.07 -16.35
C ASP A 161 -9.47 -3.64 -16.28
N ARG A 162 -8.54 -3.09 -17.08
CA ARG A 162 -7.15 -3.52 -17.20
C ARG A 162 -6.98 -5.03 -17.43
N THR A 163 -7.90 -5.61 -18.19
CA THR A 163 -7.90 -7.03 -18.51
C THR A 163 -8.20 -7.20 -19.99
N VAL A 164 -7.50 -8.13 -20.64
CA VAL A 164 -7.78 -8.51 -22.03
C VAL A 164 -8.15 -9.98 -22.09
N GLU A 165 -9.12 -10.36 -22.91
CA GLU A 165 -9.48 -11.76 -23.10
C GLU A 165 -8.94 -12.31 -24.42
N LEU A 166 -8.08 -13.32 -24.29
CA LEU A 166 -7.31 -13.88 -25.39
C LEU A 166 -7.92 -15.17 -25.94
N TYR A 167 -7.98 -15.26 -27.26
CA TYR A 167 -8.37 -16.47 -27.98
C TYR A 167 -7.53 -16.68 -29.24
N PHE A 168 -7.52 -17.91 -29.76
CA PHE A 168 -6.88 -18.23 -31.03
C PHE A 168 -7.90 -18.29 -32.16
N ALA A 169 -7.65 -17.53 -33.23
CA ALA A 169 -8.25 -17.77 -34.54
C ALA A 169 -7.39 -18.81 -35.28
N CYS A 170 -8.03 -19.93 -35.66
CA CYS A 170 -7.37 -21.07 -36.29
C CYS A 170 -7.96 -21.35 -37.67
N SER A 171 -7.10 -21.72 -38.62
CA SER A 171 -7.49 -22.01 -40.00
C SER A 171 -6.79 -23.25 -40.55
N TYR A 172 -7.55 -24.12 -41.21
CA TYR A 172 -7.03 -25.27 -41.96
C TYR A 172 -7.98 -25.62 -43.12
N ALA A 173 -7.43 -25.79 -44.32
CA ALA A 173 -8.20 -25.90 -45.56
C ALA A 173 -9.20 -24.73 -45.69
N SER A 174 -10.50 -25.00 -45.83
CA SER A 174 -11.57 -24.00 -45.87
C SER A 174 -12.21 -23.69 -44.51
N GLN A 175 -11.78 -24.35 -43.43
CA GLN A 175 -12.36 -24.17 -42.10
C GLN A 175 -11.62 -23.10 -41.30
N ASN A 176 -12.38 -22.17 -40.72
CA ASN A 176 -11.91 -21.15 -39.78
C ASN A 176 -12.70 -21.24 -38.48
N VAL A 177 -12.02 -21.27 -37.33
CA VAL A 177 -12.65 -21.38 -36.00
C VAL A 177 -11.98 -20.44 -35.00
N LYS A 178 -12.74 -20.02 -33.98
CA LYS A 178 -12.22 -19.33 -32.79
C LYS A 178 -12.16 -20.34 -31.64
N LEU A 179 -11.03 -20.43 -30.97
CA LEU A 179 -10.80 -21.37 -29.88
C LEU A 179 -10.24 -20.64 -28.64
N PRO A 180 -10.68 -20.98 -27.41
CA PRO A 180 -11.75 -21.94 -27.09
C PRO A 180 -13.11 -21.54 -27.68
N LEU A 181 -14.07 -22.47 -27.79
CA LEU A 181 -15.36 -22.17 -28.46
C LEU A 181 -16.22 -21.20 -27.64
N GLY A 182 -16.19 -21.35 -26.31
CA GLY A 182 -16.86 -20.47 -25.38
C GLY A 182 -16.03 -19.22 -25.08
N TYR A 183 -16.63 -18.04 -25.26
CA TYR A 183 -16.00 -16.76 -24.88
C TYR A 183 -15.61 -16.69 -23.40
N LYS A 184 -16.35 -17.37 -22.53
CA LYS A 184 -16.08 -17.48 -21.08
C LYS A 184 -14.78 -18.23 -20.77
N ASP A 185 -14.29 -19.01 -21.73
CA ASP A 185 -13.11 -19.86 -21.61
C ASP A 185 -11.88 -19.19 -22.25
N TYR A 186 -12.03 -17.96 -22.78
CA TYR A 186 -10.90 -17.14 -23.22
C TYR A 186 -9.97 -16.84 -22.06
N LEU A 187 -8.68 -16.69 -22.34
CA LEU A 187 -7.70 -16.42 -21.29
C LEU A 187 -7.76 -14.96 -20.92
N LYS A 188 -8.27 -14.68 -19.72
CA LYS A 188 -8.18 -13.36 -19.10
C LYS A 188 -6.74 -13.08 -18.74
N THR A 189 -6.20 -11.99 -19.26
CA THR A 189 -4.81 -11.60 -19.01
C THR A 189 -4.76 -10.19 -18.45
N SER A 190 -4.08 -10.05 -17.31
CA SER A 190 -3.96 -8.76 -16.61
C SER A 190 -2.52 -8.57 -16.11
N LYS A 191 -2.23 -7.37 -15.59
CA LYS A 191 -0.97 -7.08 -14.90
C LYS A 191 -1.07 -7.41 -13.41
N LEU A 192 -0.12 -8.21 -12.92
CA LEU A 192 -0.04 -8.56 -11.51
C LEU A 192 0.36 -7.34 -10.67
N ASN A 193 -0.51 -6.86 -9.80
CA ASN A 193 -0.25 -5.67 -9.00
C ASN A 193 -0.44 -5.91 -7.50
N ILE A 194 0.14 -5.02 -6.70
CA ILE A 194 0.06 -4.94 -5.25
C ILE A 194 -0.49 -3.55 -4.90
N PRO A 195 -1.81 -3.40 -4.71
CA PRO A 195 -2.39 -2.20 -4.14
C PRO A 195 -1.97 -2.12 -2.67
N LEU A 196 -1.30 -1.04 -2.31
CA LEU A 196 -0.82 -0.80 -0.95
C LEU A 196 -1.29 0.58 -0.50
N ILE A 197 -1.72 0.67 0.75
CA ILE A 197 -1.92 1.94 1.45
C ILE A 197 -0.79 2.08 2.47
N ILE A 198 -0.09 3.21 2.48
CA ILE A 198 1.04 3.48 3.37
C ILE A 198 0.64 4.62 4.31
N TYR A 199 0.89 4.41 5.59
CA TYR A 199 0.53 5.32 6.67
C TYR A 199 1.77 5.82 7.40
N GLN A 200 1.80 7.11 7.73
CA GLN A 200 2.70 7.74 8.69
C GLN A 200 1.87 8.46 9.74
N ARG A 201 2.22 8.24 11.01
CA ARG A 201 1.60 8.96 12.13
C ARG A 201 2.65 9.43 13.12
N ALA A 202 2.45 10.64 13.62
CA ALA A 202 3.15 11.17 14.79
C ALA A 202 2.11 11.49 15.87
N PHE A 203 2.34 11.10 17.11
CA PHE A 203 1.39 11.29 18.21
C PHE A 203 2.10 11.47 19.56
N ALA A 204 1.48 12.20 20.48
CA ALA A 204 1.96 12.38 21.84
C ALA A 204 1.31 11.33 22.75
N PRO A 205 2.02 10.30 23.23
CA PRO A 205 1.41 9.14 23.89
C PRO A 205 0.75 9.44 25.24
N TRP A 206 1.09 10.54 25.89
CA TRP A 206 0.63 10.89 27.23
C TRP A 206 -0.81 11.43 27.25
N TYR A 207 -1.43 11.46 28.44
CA TYR A 207 -2.72 12.15 28.62
C TYR A 207 -2.57 13.66 28.57
N LYS A 208 -1.57 14.18 29.28
CA LYS A 208 -1.08 15.55 29.13
C LYS A 208 0.45 15.52 29.07
N PHE A 209 1.06 16.50 28.42
CA PHE A 209 2.50 16.65 28.29
C PHE A 209 2.89 18.15 28.25
N GLY A 210 4.18 18.43 28.10
CA GLY A 210 4.68 19.80 28.01
C GLY A 210 4.78 20.49 29.37
N SER A 211 5.21 19.75 30.39
CA SER A 211 5.57 20.31 31.70
C SER A 211 6.68 21.34 31.56
N LEU A 212 6.41 22.57 32.00
CA LEU A 212 7.44 23.55 32.33
C LEU A 212 7.66 23.52 33.85
N TYR A 213 8.73 22.83 34.28
CA TYR A 213 9.26 22.84 35.65
C TYR A 213 8.43 22.20 36.76
N GLY A 214 7.30 21.56 36.49
CA GLY A 214 6.32 21.36 37.56
C GLY A 214 5.82 22.68 38.18
N ILE A 215 6.14 23.84 37.57
CA ILE A 215 5.54 25.15 37.88
C ILE A 215 4.23 25.28 37.10
N LEU A 216 4.23 24.83 35.85
CA LEU A 216 3.03 24.64 35.04
C LEU A 216 2.95 23.16 34.63
N PRO A 217 2.09 22.37 35.29
CA PRO A 217 1.95 20.96 34.95
C PRO A 217 1.24 20.83 33.60
N ASN A 218 1.92 20.18 32.67
CA ASN A 218 1.40 19.60 31.43
C ASN A 218 0.41 20.47 30.65
N SER A 219 0.95 21.49 29.97
CA SER A 219 0.19 22.51 29.24
C SER A 219 -0.59 21.99 28.03
N PHE A 220 -0.33 20.78 27.54
CA PHE A 220 -1.00 20.23 26.36
C PHE A 220 -1.63 18.88 26.65
N TYR A 221 -2.81 18.63 26.11
CA TYR A 221 -3.38 17.30 26.09
C TYR A 221 -2.68 16.48 25.01
N GLY A 222 -2.26 15.26 25.36
CA GLY A 222 -1.70 14.31 24.41
C GLY A 222 -2.79 13.46 23.74
N ASP A 223 -2.35 12.55 22.88
CA ASP A 223 -3.20 11.57 22.19
C ASP A 223 -3.62 10.39 23.09
N ASN A 224 -3.01 10.28 24.28
CA ASN A 224 -3.34 9.30 25.33
C ASN A 224 -3.51 7.86 24.81
N ARG A 225 -2.54 7.41 24.01
CA ARG A 225 -2.60 6.12 23.32
C ARG A 225 -1.22 5.50 23.18
N SER A 226 -1.21 4.19 22.95
CA SER A 226 -0.04 3.48 22.46
C SER A 226 -0.02 3.42 20.92
N PHE A 227 0.95 2.70 20.36
CA PHE A 227 0.92 2.28 18.96
C PHE A 227 -0.37 1.53 18.63
N SER A 228 -0.87 1.71 17.42
CA SER A 228 -2.19 1.21 17.04
C SER A 228 -2.26 0.86 15.56
N LEU A 229 -3.25 0.07 15.16
CA LEU A 229 -3.60 -0.14 13.75
C LEU A 229 -5.05 0.30 13.47
N LEU A 230 -5.70 0.95 14.44
CA LEU A 230 -7.03 1.54 14.27
C LEU A 230 -6.99 2.70 13.28
N GLU A 231 -8.15 3.02 12.72
CA GLU A 231 -8.33 4.18 11.84
C GLU A 231 -8.00 5.48 12.58
N ASN A 232 -7.41 6.43 11.87
CA ASN A 232 -7.16 7.77 12.38
C ASN A 232 -8.37 8.68 12.15
N THR A 233 -8.56 9.68 13.02
CA THR A 233 -9.59 10.72 12.87
C THR A 233 -9.00 12.12 13.04
N VAL A 234 -9.65 13.12 12.45
CA VAL A 234 -9.33 14.55 12.64
C VAL A 234 -9.72 15.05 14.04
N GLU A 235 -10.57 14.31 14.75
CA GLU A 235 -11.04 14.66 16.09
C GLU A 235 -9.93 14.48 17.14
N GLY A 236 -10.03 15.22 18.24
CA GLY A 236 -9.14 15.05 19.39
C GLY A 236 -9.26 13.68 20.06
N ALA A 237 -8.27 13.36 20.89
CA ALA A 237 -8.08 12.04 21.51
C ALA A 237 -9.33 11.47 22.22
N LYS A 238 -10.07 12.34 22.92
CA LYS A 238 -11.28 11.95 23.66
C LYS A 238 -12.37 11.39 22.73
N ASN A 239 -12.65 12.10 21.64
CA ASN A 239 -13.67 11.70 20.66
C ASN A 239 -13.19 10.52 19.81
N ALA A 240 -11.90 10.51 19.43
CA ALA A 240 -11.29 9.39 18.74
C ALA A 240 -11.49 8.07 19.50
N LYS A 241 -11.16 8.06 20.80
CA LYS A 241 -11.32 6.89 21.66
C LYS A 241 -12.78 6.44 21.79
N ALA A 242 -13.73 7.39 21.91
CA ALA A 242 -15.16 7.08 21.97
C ALA A 242 -15.67 6.39 20.70
N ASN A 243 -15.04 6.66 19.55
CA ASN A 243 -15.39 6.13 18.24
C ASN A 243 -14.53 4.92 17.80
N ASN A 244 -13.74 4.32 18.72
CA ASN A 244 -12.79 3.24 18.42
C ASN A 244 -11.78 3.61 17.30
N LYS A 245 -11.34 4.87 17.32
CA LYS A 245 -10.33 5.45 16.43
C LYS A 245 -9.16 5.99 17.24
N VAL A 246 -8.12 6.46 16.55
CA VAL A 246 -6.98 7.15 17.16
C VAL A 246 -6.84 8.58 16.62
N SER A 247 -6.31 9.47 17.44
CA SER A 247 -5.84 10.79 17.03
C SER A 247 -4.33 10.76 16.79
N SER A 248 -3.84 11.69 15.97
CA SER A 248 -2.42 11.89 15.71
C SER A 248 -2.13 13.36 15.48
N ARG A 249 -0.99 13.86 15.99
CA ARG A 249 -0.50 15.22 15.71
C ARG A 249 -0.25 15.43 14.24
N LEU A 250 0.30 14.43 13.56
CA LEU A 250 0.41 14.41 12.11
C LEU A 250 -0.07 13.07 11.58
N TYR A 251 -0.84 13.12 10.49
CA TYR A 251 -1.30 11.97 9.74
C TYR A 251 -0.96 12.16 8.26
N HIS A 252 -0.45 11.11 7.64
CA HIS A 252 -0.27 11.04 6.19
C HIS A 252 -0.59 9.62 5.70
N GLU A 253 -1.42 9.54 4.67
CA GLU A 253 -1.85 8.31 4.01
C GLU A 253 -1.72 8.50 2.50
N ILE A 254 -1.15 7.52 1.82
CA ILE A 254 -1.15 7.44 0.35
C ILE A 254 -1.55 6.04 -0.10
N LYS A 255 -2.14 5.94 -1.29
CA LYS A 255 -2.37 4.67 -1.98
C LYS A 255 -1.44 4.57 -3.19
N ILE A 256 -0.77 3.42 -3.34
CA ILE A 256 0.07 3.09 -4.50
C ILE A 256 -0.41 1.77 -5.12
N VAL A 257 -0.06 1.53 -6.39
CA VAL A 257 -0.38 0.26 -7.08
C VAL A 257 0.89 -0.28 -7.76
N TYR A 258 1.73 -0.94 -6.98
CA TYR A 258 3.04 -1.44 -7.43
C TYR A 258 2.91 -2.71 -8.29
N PRO A 259 3.79 -2.99 -9.26
CA PRO A 259 4.91 -2.17 -9.76
C PRO A 259 4.55 -1.22 -10.92
N PHE A 260 3.28 -1.16 -11.31
CA PHE A 260 2.91 -0.58 -12.60
C PHE A 260 2.31 0.82 -12.52
N VAL A 261 1.73 1.19 -11.39
CA VAL A 261 1.02 2.45 -11.22
C VAL A 261 1.54 3.15 -9.98
N GLY A 262 1.89 4.43 -10.16
CA GLY A 262 2.40 5.27 -9.09
C GLY A 262 1.36 5.62 -8.04
N ILE A 263 1.52 6.79 -7.43
CA ILE A 263 0.63 7.27 -6.38
C ILE A 263 -0.75 7.59 -6.96
N ASP A 264 -1.79 7.14 -6.26
CA ASP A 264 -3.16 7.59 -6.51
C ASP A 264 -3.39 8.94 -5.81
N GLU A 265 -3.06 10.02 -6.52
CA GLU A 265 -3.14 11.40 -6.00
C GLU A 265 -4.53 11.80 -5.49
N LYS A 266 -5.60 11.09 -5.90
CA LYS A 266 -6.96 11.35 -5.40
C LYS A 266 -7.18 10.82 -3.98
N ASN A 267 -6.36 9.89 -3.54
CA ASN A 267 -6.48 9.20 -2.26
C ASN A 267 -5.34 9.55 -1.29
N VAL A 268 -4.63 10.65 -1.54
CA VAL A 268 -3.67 11.22 -0.59
C VAL A 268 -4.42 11.98 0.49
N LYS A 269 -4.17 11.63 1.76
CA LYS A 269 -4.73 12.34 2.92
C LYS A 269 -3.62 12.81 3.83
N SER A 270 -3.64 14.08 4.19
CA SER A 270 -2.76 14.61 5.23
C SER A 270 -3.47 15.66 6.06
N TYR A 271 -3.41 15.49 7.38
CA TYR A 271 -4.05 16.37 8.35
C TYR A 271 -3.44 16.19 9.75
N ALA A 272 -3.74 17.12 10.65
CA ALA A 272 -3.50 16.99 12.08
C ALA A 272 -4.83 16.81 12.82
N SER A 273 -4.85 15.95 13.83
CA SER A 273 -5.98 15.91 14.77
C SER A 273 -6.03 17.20 15.60
N GLU A 274 -7.19 17.49 16.18
CA GLU A 274 -7.37 18.61 17.12
C GLU A 274 -6.30 18.57 18.23
N THR A 275 -5.61 19.70 18.41
CA THR A 275 -4.67 19.93 19.50
C THR A 275 -5.33 20.82 20.53
N GLU A 276 -5.37 20.34 21.78
CA GLU A 276 -5.91 21.05 22.94
C GLU A 276 -4.77 21.37 23.92
N GLY A 277 -4.73 22.60 24.43
CA GLY A 277 -3.72 23.01 25.39
C GLY A 277 -3.68 24.51 25.64
N ALA A 278 -2.77 24.94 26.50
CA ALA A 278 -2.56 26.35 26.82
C ALA A 278 -1.84 27.07 25.68
N VAL A 279 -2.44 28.16 25.19
CA VAL A 279 -1.81 29.04 24.19
C VAL A 279 -0.48 29.56 24.73
N MET A 280 0.60 29.44 23.94
CA MET A 280 1.96 29.81 24.35
C MET A 280 2.39 29.12 25.67
N MET A 281 1.88 27.92 25.95
CA MET A 281 2.15 27.10 27.14
C MET A 281 1.65 27.65 28.49
N ILE A 282 1.30 28.94 28.56
CA ILE A 282 0.96 29.65 29.81
C ILE A 282 -0.37 30.41 29.74
N GLY A 283 -0.97 30.50 28.55
CA GLY A 283 -2.23 31.19 28.29
C GLY A 283 -3.46 30.35 28.62
N PRO A 284 -4.66 30.84 28.26
CA PRO A 284 -5.87 30.03 28.38
C PRO A 284 -5.78 28.76 27.54
N GLU A 285 -6.48 27.70 27.98
CA GLU A 285 -6.67 26.51 27.15
C GLU A 285 -7.49 26.88 25.90
N ASP A 286 -7.07 26.36 24.75
CA ASP A 286 -7.73 26.52 23.45
C ASP A 286 -7.61 25.24 22.64
N THR A 287 -8.37 25.15 21.55
CA THR A 287 -8.27 24.06 20.58
C THR A 287 -7.93 24.60 19.19
N ALA A 288 -6.98 23.95 18.53
CA ALA A 288 -6.57 24.33 17.18
C ALA A 288 -6.18 23.12 16.34
N HIS A 289 -6.21 23.31 15.03
CA HIS A 289 -5.76 22.33 14.05
C HIS A 289 -4.53 22.85 13.33
N GLU A 290 -3.48 22.03 13.28
CA GLU A 290 -2.37 22.28 12.37
C GLU A 290 -2.76 21.87 10.94
N LYS A 291 -2.25 22.61 9.96
CA LYS A 291 -2.30 22.20 8.56
C LYS A 291 -0.94 21.65 8.16
N PRO A 292 -0.72 20.33 8.23
CA PRO A 292 0.59 19.77 7.95
C PRO A 292 1.01 20.01 6.50
N TYR A 293 2.31 20.15 6.32
CA TYR A 293 2.94 19.97 5.02
C TYR A 293 3.18 18.48 4.79
N SER A 294 2.79 17.98 3.62
CA SER A 294 3.06 16.62 3.17
C SER A 294 3.65 16.63 1.77
N GLU A 295 4.54 15.68 1.53
CA GLU A 295 5.15 15.42 0.24
C GLU A 295 5.26 13.91 0.02
N GLN A 296 5.03 13.48 -1.22
CA GLN A 296 5.11 12.09 -1.62
C GLN A 296 5.66 12.01 -3.05
N PHE A 297 6.49 11.01 -3.28
CA PHE A 297 7.10 10.73 -4.57
C PHE A 297 7.23 9.22 -4.74
N PHE A 298 6.82 8.71 -5.90
CA PHE A 298 6.96 7.31 -6.25
C PHE A 298 7.49 7.18 -7.67
N ASP A 299 8.69 6.63 -7.82
CA ASP A 299 9.32 6.43 -9.12
C ASP A 299 9.91 5.03 -9.22
N GLY A 300 9.39 4.27 -10.18
CA GLY A 300 9.68 2.85 -10.37
C GLY A 300 9.36 2.02 -9.13
N ASP A 301 10.38 1.84 -8.30
CA ASP A 301 10.33 1.02 -7.09
C ASP A 301 10.64 1.78 -5.79
N GLN A 302 10.93 3.08 -5.87
CA GLN A 302 11.26 3.92 -4.73
C GLN A 302 10.07 4.81 -4.34
N LEU A 303 9.72 4.77 -3.06
CA LEU A 303 8.76 5.65 -2.41
C LEU A 303 9.48 6.57 -1.42
N ILE A 304 9.25 7.86 -1.56
CA ILE A 304 9.60 8.86 -0.55
C ILE A 304 8.31 9.50 -0.06
N MET A 305 8.11 9.54 1.26
CA MET A 305 7.01 10.26 1.90
C MET A 305 7.54 11.11 3.04
N ARG A 306 7.02 12.32 3.19
CA ARG A 306 7.33 13.19 4.33
C ARG A 306 6.07 13.85 4.83
N VAL A 307 5.97 13.98 6.15
CA VAL A 307 4.97 14.81 6.82
C VAL A 307 5.67 15.70 7.85
N LEU A 308 5.33 16.99 7.82
CA LEU A 308 5.90 18.05 8.64
C LEU A 308 4.77 18.91 9.19
N GLY A 309 4.85 19.27 10.46
CA GLY A 309 3.93 20.24 11.07
C GLY A 309 4.48 20.74 12.40
N GLN A 310 3.72 21.59 13.06
CA GLN A 310 4.08 22.19 14.33
C GLN A 310 2.87 22.25 15.27
N ASP A 311 3.09 22.61 16.53
CA ASP A 311 1.98 22.88 17.44
C ASP A 311 1.30 24.21 17.07
N PRO A 312 0.00 24.22 16.75
CA PRO A 312 -0.70 25.43 16.31
C PRO A 312 -0.95 26.44 17.46
N LEU A 313 -0.80 26.02 18.73
CA LEU A 313 -1.02 26.86 19.91
C LEU A 313 0.26 27.53 20.42
N VAL A 314 1.42 27.24 19.82
CA VAL A 314 2.73 27.75 20.24
C VAL A 314 3.45 28.40 19.05
N ILE A 315 3.87 29.65 19.19
CA ILE A 315 4.58 30.37 18.11
C ILE A 315 5.83 31.08 18.68
N PRO A 316 7.05 30.73 18.22
CA PRO A 316 7.39 29.62 17.34
C PRO A 316 7.32 28.25 18.06
N ALA A 317 6.88 27.21 17.35
CA ALA A 317 6.91 25.83 17.81
C ALA A 317 8.02 25.01 17.12
N PRO A 318 8.59 24.01 17.80
CA PRO A 318 9.48 23.06 17.16
C PRO A 318 8.70 22.22 16.15
N ASN A 319 9.32 21.93 15.01
CA ASN A 319 8.70 21.10 13.99
C ASN A 319 8.65 19.63 14.44
N ILE A 320 7.54 18.97 14.14
CA ILE A 320 7.42 17.51 14.07
C ILE A 320 7.68 17.12 12.62
N ASP A 321 8.70 16.29 12.36
CA ASP A 321 9.12 15.88 11.02
C ASP A 321 9.30 14.36 10.96
N CYS A 322 8.68 13.71 9.98
CA CYS A 322 8.82 12.27 9.73
C CYS A 322 8.93 12.02 8.22
N LYS A 323 9.97 11.29 7.81
CA LYS A 323 10.23 10.89 6.43
C LYS A 323 10.40 9.37 6.32
N LEU A 324 9.77 8.79 5.31
CA LEU A 324 9.97 7.41 4.86
C LEU A 324 10.69 7.46 3.52
N ASP A 325 11.69 6.62 3.34
CA ASP A 325 12.35 6.33 2.07
C ASP A 325 12.41 4.81 1.91
N LEU A 326 11.55 4.25 1.08
CA LEU A 326 11.32 2.81 0.95
C LEU A 326 11.52 2.38 -0.50
N GLN A 327 12.13 1.21 -0.70
CA GLN A 327 12.27 0.54 -1.98
C GLN A 327 11.53 -0.79 -1.96
N PHE A 328 10.73 -1.04 -2.99
CA PHE A 328 9.88 -2.24 -3.14
C PHE A 328 10.45 -3.17 -4.20
N ARG A 329 10.59 -4.47 -3.92
CA ARG A 329 11.05 -5.46 -4.91
C ARG A 329 10.22 -6.73 -4.84
N LEU A 330 9.42 -6.98 -5.87
CA LEU A 330 8.62 -8.20 -6.00
C LEU A 330 9.41 -9.30 -6.72
N ASP A 331 9.68 -10.39 -6.01
CA ASP A 331 10.03 -11.66 -6.65
C ASP A 331 8.74 -12.37 -7.08
N LYS A 332 8.46 -12.34 -8.39
CA LYS A 332 7.25 -12.90 -8.98
C LYS A 332 7.25 -14.44 -8.98
N SER A 333 8.42 -15.07 -8.95
CA SER A 333 8.54 -16.53 -8.97
C SER A 333 8.15 -17.15 -7.64
N THR A 334 8.42 -16.44 -6.54
CA THR A 334 8.08 -16.85 -5.18
C THR A 334 6.91 -16.06 -4.59
N ASN A 335 6.40 -15.06 -5.30
CA ASN A 335 5.44 -14.06 -4.81
C ASN A 335 5.89 -13.45 -3.48
N ILE A 336 7.15 -13.01 -3.38
CA ILE A 336 7.69 -12.36 -2.18
C ILE A 336 7.89 -10.87 -2.46
N LEU A 337 7.26 -10.01 -1.66
CA LEU A 337 7.53 -8.57 -1.65
C LEU A 337 8.65 -8.28 -0.65
N ASN A 338 9.75 -7.71 -1.13
CA ASN A 338 10.79 -7.17 -0.29
C ASN A 338 10.63 -5.65 -0.17
N ILE A 339 10.68 -5.14 1.06
CA ILE A 339 10.64 -3.72 1.37
C ILE A 339 11.91 -3.40 2.14
N VAL A 340 12.74 -2.51 1.59
CA VAL A 340 13.98 -2.07 2.22
C VAL A 340 14.06 -0.55 2.21
N GLY A 341 14.59 0.07 3.25
CA GLY A 341 14.60 1.53 3.31
C GLY A 341 14.97 2.08 4.66
N GLN A 342 14.57 3.32 4.90
CA GLN A 342 14.85 4.07 6.12
C GLN A 342 13.65 4.92 6.55
N VAL A 343 13.51 5.10 7.86
CA VAL A 343 12.62 6.09 8.47
C VAL A 343 13.50 7.12 9.17
N PHE A 344 13.17 8.39 8.97
CA PHE A 344 13.85 9.54 9.56
C PHE A 344 12.84 10.30 10.40
N TYR A 345 13.20 10.61 11.64
CA TYR A 345 12.31 11.32 12.56
C TYR A 345 13.11 12.02 13.67
N LYS A 346 12.45 12.94 14.35
CA LYS A 346 13.02 13.64 15.52
C LYS A 346 12.86 12.85 16.81
N ALA A 347 13.49 13.30 17.89
CA ALA A 347 13.39 12.64 19.18
C ALA A 347 12.00 12.72 19.83
N PHE A 348 11.13 13.61 19.36
CA PHE A 348 9.79 13.84 19.88
C PHE A 348 8.82 14.19 18.75
N PRO A 349 7.56 13.68 18.76
CA PRO A 349 6.94 12.83 19.77
C PRO A 349 7.12 11.34 19.42
N ALA A 350 6.10 10.48 19.57
CA ALA A 350 6.12 9.09 19.10
C ALA A 350 5.77 9.03 17.60
N TYR A 351 6.35 8.05 16.88
CA TYR A 351 6.14 7.84 15.45
C TYR A 351 5.77 6.39 15.15
N GLU A 352 4.91 6.19 14.17
CA GLU A 352 4.60 4.87 13.63
C GLU A 352 4.34 4.94 12.13
N ALA A 353 4.76 3.88 11.43
CA ALA A 353 4.48 3.68 10.02
C ALA A 353 4.04 2.24 9.79
N TYR A 354 3.05 2.04 8.92
CA TYR A 354 2.53 0.72 8.57
C TYR A 354 1.97 0.74 7.15
N ILE A 355 1.79 -0.45 6.59
CA ILE A 355 1.16 -0.66 5.29
C ILE A 355 -0.09 -1.51 5.42
N GLU A 356 -0.98 -1.39 4.46
CA GLU A 356 -2.23 -2.14 4.34
C GLU A 356 -2.41 -2.62 2.90
N ASP A 357 -2.81 -3.87 2.71
CA ASP A 357 -3.22 -4.38 1.40
C ASP A 357 -4.71 -4.15 1.13
N ASP A 358 -5.17 -4.43 -0.10
CA ASP A 358 -6.58 -4.22 -0.48
C ASP A 358 -7.57 -5.16 0.25
N ALA A 359 -7.08 -6.14 1.02
CA ALA A 359 -7.89 -6.98 1.92
C ALA A 359 -8.02 -6.39 3.34
N GLY A 360 -7.37 -5.26 3.62
CA GLY A 360 -7.36 -4.64 4.95
C GLY A 360 -6.34 -5.24 5.91
N THR A 361 -5.41 -6.07 5.41
CA THR A 361 -4.35 -6.67 6.23
C THR A 361 -3.28 -5.62 6.51
N LYS A 362 -3.17 -5.21 7.76
CA LYS A 362 -2.21 -4.18 8.21
C LYS A 362 -0.92 -4.79 8.73
N LEU A 363 0.19 -4.09 8.52
CA LEU A 363 1.53 -4.54 8.88
C LEU A 363 2.43 -3.36 9.26
N PHE A 364 2.91 -3.32 10.51
CA PHE A 364 3.87 -2.30 10.93
C PHE A 364 5.16 -2.37 10.12
N LEU A 365 5.61 -1.21 9.64
CA LEU A 365 6.96 -1.04 9.09
C LEU A 365 7.93 -0.60 10.18
N HIS A 366 7.49 0.31 11.06
CA HIS A 366 8.34 0.93 12.06
C HIS A 366 7.50 1.57 13.18
N THR A 367 8.05 1.58 14.40
CA THR A 367 7.50 2.28 15.57
C THR A 367 8.64 2.86 16.41
N PHE A 368 8.52 4.11 16.83
CA PHE A 368 9.45 4.78 17.73
C PHE A 368 8.71 5.48 18.87
N GLY A 369 9.24 5.36 20.09
CA GLY A 369 8.77 6.06 21.27
C GLY A 369 9.87 6.96 21.89
N PRO A 370 9.54 8.20 22.30
CA PRO A 370 10.45 9.06 23.06
C PRO A 370 10.80 8.49 24.43
N LEU A 371 11.88 9.00 25.07
CA LEU A 371 12.22 8.64 26.45
C LEU A 371 11.12 9.03 27.43
N HIS A 372 10.71 10.29 27.31
CA HIS A 372 9.82 10.92 28.25
C HIS A 372 9.21 12.19 27.68
N GLU A 373 8.14 12.66 28.31
CA GLU A 373 7.38 13.85 27.88
C GLU A 373 8.21 15.14 27.87
N GLU A 374 9.20 15.23 28.76
CA GLU A 374 10.04 16.43 28.90
C GLU A 374 11.07 16.58 27.78
N LEU A 375 11.14 15.63 26.83
CA LEU A 375 11.98 15.79 25.64
C LEU A 375 11.55 16.98 24.77
N LEU A 376 10.29 17.40 24.86
CA LEU A 376 9.82 18.64 24.22
C LEU A 376 10.64 19.86 24.66
N ALA A 377 11.10 19.91 25.92
CA ALA A 377 11.96 20.98 26.41
C ALA A 377 13.24 21.07 25.57
N TRP A 378 13.85 19.94 25.23
CA TRP A 378 15.04 19.92 24.38
C TRP A 378 14.77 20.41 22.96
N GLU A 379 13.62 20.07 22.38
CA GLU A 379 13.22 20.53 21.05
C GLU A 379 12.97 22.05 21.01
N LEU A 380 12.36 22.60 22.06
CA LEU A 380 12.18 24.05 22.22
C LEU A 380 13.50 24.79 22.42
N MET A 381 14.53 24.09 22.86
CA MET A 381 15.83 24.67 23.19
C MET A 381 16.79 24.70 22.01
N ASP A 382 16.47 23.97 20.94
CA ASP A 382 17.14 24.11 19.67
C ASP A 382 16.72 25.43 19.03
N LEU A 383 17.40 26.51 19.44
CA LEU A 383 17.20 27.86 18.91
C LEU A 383 17.45 27.90 17.40
N GLY A 384 18.29 27.02 16.86
CA GLY A 384 18.46 26.86 15.42
C GLY A 384 17.15 26.41 14.80
N GLU A 385 16.59 25.30 15.29
CA GLU A 385 15.26 24.83 14.87
C GLU A 385 14.17 25.87 15.07
N LEU A 386 14.08 26.56 16.21
CA LEU A 386 13.04 27.59 16.42
C LEU A 386 13.18 28.78 15.47
N VAL A 387 14.41 29.22 15.17
CA VAL A 387 14.65 30.34 14.26
C VAL A 387 14.37 29.91 12.81
N TYR A 388 14.78 28.71 12.42
CA TYR A 388 14.60 28.22 11.05
C TYR A 388 13.25 27.55 10.80
N SER A 389 12.53 27.13 11.85
CA SER A 389 11.26 26.41 11.76
C SER A 389 10.22 27.19 10.96
N PRO A 390 9.93 28.48 11.27
CA PRO A 390 9.00 29.28 10.47
C PRO A 390 9.46 29.46 9.02
N TYR A 391 10.76 29.61 8.78
CA TYR A 391 11.29 29.76 7.41
C TYR A 391 11.21 28.46 6.62
N ASN A 392 11.56 27.32 7.21
CA ASN A 392 11.46 26.00 6.60
C ASN A 392 9.99 25.68 6.30
N TRP A 393 9.09 25.93 7.25
CA TRP A 393 7.65 25.76 7.08
C TRP A 393 7.09 26.67 5.97
N MET A 394 7.41 27.97 5.99
CA MET A 394 6.96 28.93 4.95
C MET A 394 7.56 28.62 3.57
N ASN A 395 8.81 28.17 3.49
CA ASN A 395 9.47 27.86 2.22
C ASN A 395 8.91 26.56 1.62
N ASN A 396 8.62 25.55 2.43
CA ASN A 396 7.98 24.31 1.98
C ASN A 396 6.56 24.54 1.43
N GLN A 397 5.83 25.52 1.96
CA GLN A 397 4.51 25.92 1.42
C GLN A 397 4.61 26.64 0.06
N ARG A 398 5.77 27.22 -0.30
CA ARG A 398 6.00 27.86 -1.60
C ARG A 398 6.43 26.83 -2.63
N LYS A 399 5.45 26.13 -3.21
CA LYS A 399 5.61 25.18 -4.33
C LYS A 399 6.38 25.78 -5.50
N SER A 400 7.71 25.73 -5.49
CA SER A 400 8.52 25.95 -6.68
C SER A 400 8.72 24.59 -7.36
N SER A 401 8.21 24.46 -8.58
CA SER A 401 8.06 23.21 -9.35
C SER A 401 9.38 22.55 -9.79
N LYS A 402 10.53 22.97 -9.24
CA LYS A 402 11.85 22.49 -9.65
C LYS A 402 12.83 22.52 -8.49
N LYS A 403 12.86 21.48 -7.66
CA LYS A 403 14.09 20.87 -7.11
C LYS A 403 13.78 19.69 -6.16
N PRO A 404 14.37 18.49 -6.37
CA PRO A 404 14.33 17.37 -5.42
C PRO A 404 15.26 17.56 -4.19
N LEU A 405 15.57 18.81 -3.82
CA LEU A 405 16.68 19.16 -2.92
C LEU A 405 16.23 19.75 -1.57
N MET A 406 14.94 19.71 -1.23
CA MET A 406 14.41 20.23 0.06
C MET A 406 14.13 19.12 1.10
N LEU A 407 14.64 17.91 0.87
CA LEU A 407 14.38 16.71 1.68
C LEU A 407 15.39 16.47 2.80
N ASP A 408 16.42 17.30 2.92
CA ASP A 408 17.45 17.17 3.95
C ASP A 408 17.18 18.22 5.03
N ASN A 409 16.31 17.87 5.99
CA ASN A 409 16.42 18.49 7.30
C ASN A 409 17.69 17.90 7.94
N PRO A 410 18.77 18.68 8.17
CA PRO A 410 19.98 18.16 8.80
C PRO A 410 19.76 17.71 10.24
N ASN A 411 18.59 18.00 10.83
CA ASN A 411 18.30 17.79 12.24
C ASN A 411 17.43 16.55 12.52
N TYR A 412 17.47 15.53 11.66
CA TYR A 412 16.93 14.23 12.06
C TYR A 412 17.79 13.63 13.17
N ASP A 413 17.22 13.47 14.36
CA ASP A 413 17.91 12.82 15.48
C ASP A 413 18.16 11.33 15.20
N TYR A 414 17.26 10.70 14.45
CA TYR A 414 17.25 9.26 14.28
C TYR A 414 16.96 8.83 12.84
N ILE A 415 17.75 7.85 12.39
CA ILE A 415 17.60 7.17 11.11
C ILE A 415 17.56 5.67 11.40
N GLN A 416 16.45 5.02 11.09
CA GLN A 416 16.27 3.60 11.33
C GLN A 416 15.98 2.82 10.06
N PRO A 417 16.62 1.65 9.87
CA PRO A 417 16.38 0.83 8.70
C PRO A 417 15.01 0.15 8.78
N VAL A 418 14.38 0.00 7.62
CA VAL A 418 13.26 -0.92 7.37
C VAL A 418 13.79 -2.03 6.49
N GLU A 419 13.61 -3.28 6.88
CA GLU A 419 13.96 -4.44 6.05
C GLU A 419 12.96 -5.57 6.31
N MET A 420 12.19 -5.93 5.28
CA MET A 420 11.10 -6.90 5.40
C MET A 420 10.91 -7.68 4.10
N SER A 421 10.54 -8.95 4.23
CA SER A 421 10.16 -9.85 3.14
C SER A 421 8.82 -10.50 3.48
N ILE A 422 7.80 -10.19 2.69
CA ILE A 422 6.41 -10.57 2.93
C ILE A 422 6.01 -11.58 1.87
N LYS A 423 5.43 -12.72 2.28
CA LYS A 423 4.85 -13.66 1.33
C LYS A 423 3.50 -13.15 0.87
N LEU A 424 3.24 -13.26 -0.41
CA LEU A 424 1.99 -12.82 -1.04
C LEU A 424 1.21 -14.01 -1.60
N LYS A 425 -0.10 -13.85 -1.65
CA LYS A 425 -1.03 -14.78 -2.31
C LYS A 425 -1.73 -14.06 -3.45
N ARG A 426 -1.93 -14.77 -4.56
CA ARG A 426 -2.70 -14.26 -5.72
C ARG A 426 -4.19 -14.44 -5.43
N VAL A 427 -4.97 -13.38 -5.56
CA VAL A 427 -6.43 -13.37 -5.42
C VAL A 427 -7.02 -12.46 -6.50
N ASN A 428 -7.74 -13.04 -7.47
CA ASN A 428 -8.44 -12.32 -8.54
C ASN A 428 -7.58 -11.24 -9.26
N GLY A 429 -6.34 -11.58 -9.60
CA GLY A 429 -5.43 -10.63 -10.28
C GLY A 429 -4.64 -9.69 -9.39
N THR A 430 -4.86 -9.74 -8.09
CA THR A 430 -4.17 -8.92 -7.10
C THR A 430 -3.27 -9.79 -6.23
N LEU A 431 -2.10 -9.29 -5.89
CA LEU A 431 -1.27 -9.86 -4.85
C LEU A 431 -1.61 -9.23 -3.50
N LEU A 432 -1.98 -10.07 -2.54
CA LEU A 432 -2.35 -9.70 -1.18
C LEU A 432 -1.41 -10.39 -0.20
N PHE A 433 -1.35 -9.95 1.05
CA PHE A 433 -0.51 -10.56 2.07
C PHE A 433 -0.98 -12.00 2.40
N ASP A 434 -0.04 -12.95 2.45
CA ASP A 434 -0.26 -14.36 2.79
C ASP A 434 -0.10 -14.62 4.31
N GLU A 435 -0.41 -13.62 5.13
CA GLU A 435 -0.29 -13.60 6.60
C GLU A 435 1.11 -13.95 7.17
N THR A 436 2.10 -14.19 6.32
CA THR A 436 3.41 -14.71 6.69
C THR A 436 4.51 -13.72 6.31
N LEU A 437 5.35 -13.39 7.28
CA LEU A 437 6.59 -12.64 7.09
C LEU A 437 7.74 -13.64 7.02
N ILE A 438 8.36 -13.72 5.84
CA ILE A 438 9.52 -14.57 5.60
C ILE A 438 10.72 -14.05 6.40
N LYS A 439 10.89 -12.72 6.39
CA LYS A 439 11.97 -12.04 7.11
C LYS A 439 11.50 -10.67 7.54
N ALA A 440 11.88 -10.24 8.74
CA ALA A 440 11.75 -8.85 9.16
C ALA A 440 12.90 -8.49 10.10
N LYS A 441 13.48 -7.30 9.92
CA LYS A 441 14.47 -6.73 10.82
C LYS A 441 13.83 -5.62 11.62
N ASP A 442 13.84 -5.78 12.92
CA ASP A 442 13.31 -4.79 13.84
C ASP A 442 14.47 -4.05 14.51
N VAL A 443 14.47 -2.73 14.43
CA VAL A 443 15.40 -1.88 15.19
C VAL A 443 14.58 -1.10 16.18
N PHE A 444 14.84 -1.32 17.46
CA PHE A 444 14.07 -0.70 18.54
C PHE A 444 14.98 -0.22 19.64
N ARG A 445 14.47 0.74 20.40
CA ARG A 445 15.19 1.32 21.53
C ARG A 445 15.34 0.27 22.63
N VAL A 446 16.54 0.15 23.19
CA VAL A 446 16.76 -0.59 24.43
C VAL A 446 16.21 0.26 25.57
N LYS A 447 15.27 -0.29 26.34
CA LYS A 447 14.72 0.36 27.53
C LYS A 447 15.89 0.79 28.44
N PRO A 448 16.11 2.09 28.65
CA PRO A 448 17.18 2.56 29.51
C PRO A 448 16.85 2.25 30.96
N ASN A 449 17.86 2.34 31.82
CA ASN A 449 17.62 2.23 33.25
C ASN A 449 16.74 3.41 33.73
N VAL A 450 15.82 3.15 34.67
CA VAL A 450 14.89 4.13 35.22
C VAL A 450 15.63 5.33 35.81
N GLU A 451 16.75 5.11 36.51
CA GLU A 451 17.53 6.23 37.06
C GLU A 451 18.09 7.16 35.98
N ILE A 452 18.39 6.62 34.77
CA ILE A 452 18.84 7.43 33.63
C ILE A 452 17.68 8.30 33.13
N ILE A 453 16.46 7.77 33.06
CA ILE A 453 15.28 8.54 32.65
C ILE A 453 15.01 9.66 33.67
N ILE A 454 15.08 9.35 34.97
CA ILE A 454 14.86 10.34 36.05
C ILE A 454 15.91 11.46 35.97
N GLU A 455 17.18 11.13 35.76
CA GLU A 455 18.24 12.13 35.64
C GLU A 455 18.11 12.96 34.36
N ASP A 456 17.73 12.37 33.22
CA ASP A 456 17.48 13.09 31.95
C ASP A 456 16.28 14.05 32.09
N LYS A 457 15.19 13.61 32.73
CA LYS A 457 14.05 14.46 33.12
C LYS A 457 14.52 15.65 33.97
N LYS A 458 15.29 15.39 35.03
CA LYS A 458 15.82 16.44 35.91
C LYS A 458 16.72 17.44 35.16
N GLN A 459 17.56 16.96 34.25
CA GLN A 459 18.42 17.82 33.42
C GLN A 459 17.58 18.67 32.45
N SER A 460 16.56 18.09 31.83
CA SER A 460 15.60 18.79 30.97
C SER A 460 14.92 19.94 31.73
N ARG A 461 14.47 19.67 32.96
CA ARG A 461 13.88 20.67 33.86
C ARG A 461 14.87 21.77 34.23
N ASN A 462 16.08 21.41 34.67
CA ASN A 462 17.10 22.40 35.08
C ASN A 462 17.52 23.31 33.93
N LEU A 463 17.68 22.75 32.72
CA LEU A 463 18.05 23.50 31.53
C LEU A 463 17.05 24.59 31.24
N LEU A 464 15.77 24.21 31.18
CA LEU A 464 14.72 25.18 30.96
C LEU A 464 14.87 26.26 32.07
N GLN A 465 15.14 25.92 33.34
CA GLN A 465 14.89 26.80 34.51
C GLN A 465 15.80 28.01 34.48
N SER A 466 17.04 27.74 34.10
CA SER A 466 18.05 28.75 33.84
C SER A 466 17.54 29.84 32.90
N ILE A 467 16.73 29.51 31.88
CA ILE A 467 16.23 30.47 30.91
C ILE A 467 15.11 31.32 31.45
N PHE A 468 14.09 30.72 32.05
CA PHE A 468 12.95 31.47 32.55
C PHE A 468 13.34 32.36 33.74
N GLN A 469 14.28 31.93 34.59
CA GLN A 469 14.85 32.81 35.62
C GLN A 469 15.58 34.01 34.99
N THR A 470 16.32 33.78 33.90
CA THR A 470 16.98 34.86 33.15
C THR A 470 15.97 35.80 32.49
N ALA A 471 14.87 35.27 31.94
CA ALA A 471 13.82 36.07 31.32
C ALA A 471 12.98 36.87 32.35
N SER A 472 12.67 36.29 33.51
CA SER A 472 11.85 36.93 34.56
C SER A 472 12.62 37.96 35.40
N LEU A 473 13.93 37.81 35.58
CA LEU A 473 14.78 38.85 36.19
C LEU A 473 14.95 40.09 35.30
N SER A 474 14.54 40.03 34.03
CA SER A 474 14.59 41.16 33.09
C SER A 474 13.34 42.06 33.08
N GLY A 475 12.55 42.03 34.17
CA GLY A 475 11.35 42.85 34.35
C GLY A 475 11.56 44.30 33.89
N ARG A 476 10.98 44.61 32.72
CA ARG A 476 11.13 45.84 31.92
C ARG A 476 12.39 45.93 31.04
N GLY A 477 12.37 45.08 30.01
CA GLY A 477 12.85 45.43 28.67
C GLY A 477 14.19 44.85 28.30
N SER A 478 14.24 43.62 27.80
CA SER A 478 15.46 43.17 27.12
C SER A 478 15.28 42.00 26.13
N LEU A 479 14.83 42.31 24.91
CA LEU A 479 15.59 41.82 23.74
C LEU A 479 17.04 42.35 23.75
N GLY A 480 17.30 43.43 24.51
CA GLY A 480 18.60 44.10 24.68
C GLY A 480 19.71 43.31 25.39
N LEU A 481 19.41 42.22 26.12
CA LEU A 481 20.44 41.43 26.81
C LEU A 481 21.26 40.61 25.82
N HIS A 482 20.70 40.19 24.68
CA HIS A 482 21.49 39.62 23.58
C HIS A 482 22.50 40.63 22.97
N PHE A 483 22.37 41.92 23.28
CA PHE A 483 23.22 42.99 22.76
C PHE A 483 24.22 43.57 23.79
N THR A 484 24.12 43.21 25.07
CA THR A 484 25.14 43.56 26.08
C THR A 484 26.32 42.59 25.99
N ASP A 485 27.52 43.02 26.36
CA ASP A 485 28.71 42.15 26.26
C ASP A 485 28.62 40.95 27.23
N SER A 486 28.00 41.13 28.41
CA SER A 486 27.70 40.04 29.34
C SER A 486 26.70 39.03 28.77
N GLY A 487 25.67 39.49 28.04
CA GLY A 487 24.73 38.59 27.40
C GLY A 487 25.27 37.96 26.11
N LYS A 488 26.18 38.61 25.38
CA LYS A 488 26.95 37.98 24.29
C LYS A 488 27.91 36.91 24.82
N GLU A 489 28.57 37.15 25.94
CA GLU A 489 29.48 36.19 26.58
C GLU A 489 28.70 35.01 27.17
N TYR A 490 27.51 35.25 27.72
CA TYR A 490 26.57 34.20 28.08
C TYR A 490 26.02 33.46 26.85
N VAL A 491 25.61 34.11 25.77
CA VAL A 491 25.22 33.44 24.51
C VAL A 491 26.40 32.68 23.89
N LYS A 492 27.64 33.07 24.15
CA LYS A 492 28.85 32.35 23.73
C LYS A 492 29.14 31.13 24.61
N GLN A 493 28.87 31.21 25.92
CA GLN A 493 28.95 30.06 26.84
C GLN A 493 27.76 29.10 26.68
N ALA A 494 26.53 29.63 26.69
CA ALA A 494 25.30 28.94 26.37
C ALA A 494 25.35 28.40 24.94
N GLY A 495 25.84 29.15 23.95
CA GLY A 495 26.08 28.67 22.58
C GLY A 495 27.18 27.61 22.51
N GLY A 496 28.21 27.69 23.36
CA GLY A 496 29.20 26.63 23.56
C GLY A 496 28.65 25.38 24.24
N ASN A 497 27.60 25.51 25.07
CA ASN A 497 26.91 24.41 25.76
C ASN A 497 25.70 23.86 24.97
N LEU A 498 25.05 24.69 24.16
CA LEU A 498 23.99 24.40 23.19
C LEU A 498 24.60 23.67 21.99
N ASN A 499 25.74 24.15 21.45
CA ASN A 499 26.50 23.43 20.41
C ASN A 499 27.20 22.17 20.93
N LYS A 500 27.39 22.03 22.25
CA LYS A 500 27.92 20.79 22.84
C LYS A 500 26.86 19.72 23.06
N GLY A 501 25.57 20.02 22.84
CA GLY A 501 24.48 19.10 23.11
C GLY A 501 24.62 18.52 24.52
N LEU A 502 24.32 19.32 25.56
CA LEU A 502 24.14 18.83 26.94
C LEU A 502 23.67 17.37 26.89
N ASN A 503 24.44 16.46 27.50
CA ASN A 503 24.44 15.00 27.32
C ASN A 503 23.05 14.34 27.15
N LYS A 504 22.32 14.63 26.06
CA LYS A 504 21.04 14.01 25.73
C LYS A 504 21.31 12.53 25.83
N VAL A 505 20.55 11.82 26.66
CA VAL A 505 20.74 10.38 26.79
C VAL A 505 20.56 9.77 25.41
N LYS A 506 21.69 9.39 24.81
CA LYS A 506 21.69 8.82 23.46
C LYS A 506 20.92 7.52 23.52
N ALA A 507 19.88 7.43 22.69
CA ALA A 507 19.14 6.20 22.55
C ALA A 507 20.11 5.08 22.13
N THR A 508 20.15 4.01 22.91
CA THR A 508 20.81 2.77 22.50
C THR A 508 19.78 1.94 21.77
N TYR A 509 20.15 1.40 20.61
CA TYR A 509 19.28 0.58 19.78
C TYR A 509 19.74 -0.86 19.76
N LYS A 510 18.77 -1.77 19.70
CA LYS A 510 18.99 -3.18 19.44
C LYS A 510 18.30 -3.54 18.13
N ALA A 511 19.00 -4.32 17.31
CA ALA A 511 18.42 -4.95 16.14
C ALA A 511 18.08 -6.41 16.46
N THR A 512 16.91 -6.87 16.04
CA THR A 512 16.50 -8.28 16.11
C THR A 512 15.97 -8.72 14.76
N ASP A 513 16.48 -9.84 14.25
CA ASP A 513 15.98 -10.46 13.02
C ASP A 513 14.92 -11.50 13.36
N TYR A 514 13.80 -11.43 12.66
CA TYR A 514 12.70 -12.37 12.72
C TYR A 514 12.58 -13.12 11.40
N LYS A 515 12.22 -14.40 11.46
CA LYS A 515 12.03 -15.27 10.30
C LYS A 515 10.78 -16.10 10.48
N ASP A 516 10.03 -16.28 9.40
CA ASP A 516 8.85 -17.14 9.31
C ASP A 516 7.83 -16.93 10.43
N ILE A 517 7.56 -15.67 10.77
CA ILE A 517 6.53 -15.28 11.75
C ILE A 517 5.25 -14.82 11.04
N THR A 518 4.12 -14.87 11.72
CA THR A 518 2.88 -14.32 11.17
C THR A 518 2.85 -12.79 11.26
N ILE A 519 2.08 -12.13 10.39
CA ILE A 519 1.82 -10.69 10.43
C ILE A 519 1.19 -10.29 11.77
N ASP A 520 0.26 -11.09 12.31
CA ASP A 520 -0.32 -10.86 13.63
C ASP A 520 0.72 -10.93 14.75
N ALA A 521 1.62 -11.93 14.73
CA ALA A 521 2.69 -12.04 15.71
C ALA A 521 3.63 -10.83 15.66
N TRP A 522 3.99 -10.38 14.45
CA TRP A 522 4.78 -9.17 14.25
C TRP A 522 4.08 -7.93 14.79
N ASN A 523 2.82 -7.72 14.42
CA ASN A 523 2.06 -6.57 14.90
C ASN A 523 1.93 -6.59 16.43
N LYS A 524 1.74 -7.75 17.06
CA LYS A 524 1.73 -7.89 18.53
C LYS A 524 3.03 -7.49 19.19
N ILE A 525 4.19 -7.67 18.53
CA ILE A 525 5.47 -7.20 19.06
C ILE A 525 5.46 -5.67 19.11
N HIS A 526 5.05 -5.00 18.04
CA HIS A 526 4.99 -3.54 17.96
C HIS A 526 3.93 -2.93 18.89
N LEU A 527 2.72 -3.50 18.94
CA LEU A 527 1.62 -3.03 19.79
C LEU A 527 1.91 -3.13 21.30
N LYS A 528 2.80 -4.04 21.70
CA LYS A 528 3.23 -4.20 23.10
C LYS A 528 4.35 -3.24 23.51
N ARG A 529 4.97 -2.51 22.56
CA ARG A 529 6.03 -1.56 22.90
C ARG A 529 5.43 -0.36 23.62
N PRO A 530 6.10 0.15 24.65
CA PRO A 530 5.71 1.43 25.23
C PRO A 530 5.87 2.52 24.17
N ALA A 531 4.84 3.33 23.97
CA ALA A 531 4.93 4.48 23.09
C ALA A 531 5.77 5.62 23.70
N SER A 532 6.09 5.55 24.99
CA SER A 532 7.20 6.26 25.63
C SER A 532 7.70 5.49 26.87
N GLU A 533 9.00 5.54 27.16
CA GLU A 533 9.63 4.77 28.24
C GLU A 533 9.20 5.22 29.65
N ASP A 534 8.63 6.42 29.78
CA ASP A 534 8.15 6.96 31.06
C ASP A 534 6.65 6.77 31.32
N LEU A 535 5.90 6.14 30.41
CA LEU A 535 4.46 5.89 30.62
C LEU A 535 4.19 4.97 31.81
N ASP A 536 5.08 4.02 32.06
CA ASP A 536 5.01 3.10 33.20
C ASP A 536 5.64 3.69 34.48
N LEU A 537 6.29 4.85 34.37
CA LEU A 537 6.89 5.57 35.50
C LEU A 537 5.82 6.47 36.13
N VAL A 538 4.80 5.84 36.67
CA VAL A 538 3.87 6.52 37.58
C VAL A 538 4.57 6.58 38.94
N GLU A 539 5.04 7.76 39.34
CA GLU A 539 5.34 8.08 40.75
C GLU A 539 4.07 8.26 41.56
#